data_AF-A0AAI8SVY5-F1
#
_entry.id   AF-A0AAI8SVY5-F1
#
_cell.length_a   1.000
_cell.length_b   1.000
_cell.length_c   1.000
_cell.angle_alpha   90.00
_cell.angle_beta   90.00
_cell.angle_gamma   90.00
#
_symmetry.space_group_name_H-M   'P 1'
#
loop_
_entity.id
_entity.type
_entity.pdbx_description
1 polymer ?
#
loop_
_entity_poly.entity_id
_entity_poly.type
_entity_poly.pdbx_seq_one_letter_code
_entity_poly.pdbx_strand_id
1 'polypeptide(L)'
;MKDGGPEYAQGDRVRLLRLSDEFLSGLPEEDVAELNTLIGREWTVEEWHEELGQLEISNALSQSATIHFAWVPPEWVERIR
;
A
#
# COMPACT_ATOMS: atom_id res chain seq x y z
N MET A 1 23.29 11.22 10.44
CA MET A 1 22.47 11.95 9.44
C MET A 1 21.03 11.74 9.87
N LYS A 2 20.16 12.74 9.78
CA LYS A 2 18.80 12.59 10.30
C LYS A 2 18.04 11.62 9.40
N ASP A 3 17.74 10.44 9.95
CA ASP A 3 16.83 9.44 9.39
C ASP A 3 15.50 10.13 9.07
N GLY A 4 15.26 10.37 7.78
CA GLY A 4 14.21 11.26 7.28
C GLY A 4 12.98 10.52 6.75
N GLY A 5 12.93 9.21 6.93
CA GLY A 5 11.80 8.38 6.53
C GLY A 5 10.60 8.53 7.49
N PRO A 6 9.37 8.30 7.01
CA PRO A 6 8.22 8.20 7.88
C PRO A 6 8.39 7.00 8.83
N GLU A 7 8.02 7.15 10.11
CA GLU A 7 8.28 6.16 11.19
C GLU A 7 7.40 4.89 11.09
N TYR A 8 7.29 4.24 9.94
CA TYR A 8 6.46 3.03 9.78
C TYR A 8 7.25 1.80 10.21
N ALA A 9 6.62 0.94 11.00
CA ALA A 9 7.17 -0.36 11.37
C ALA A 9 6.44 -1.48 10.63
N GLN A 10 7.14 -2.60 10.41
CA GLN A 10 6.50 -3.82 9.91
C GLN A 10 5.37 -4.24 10.86
N GLY A 11 4.22 -4.56 10.30
CA GLY A 11 3.00 -4.92 11.04
C GLY A 11 2.09 -3.73 11.37
N ASP A 12 2.53 -2.48 11.14
CA ASP A 12 1.66 -1.31 11.31
C ASP A 12 0.42 -1.43 10.42
N ARG A 13 -0.72 -0.95 10.93
CA ARG A 13 -1.98 -0.92 10.17
C ARG A 13 -2.16 0.44 9.53
N VAL A 14 -2.42 0.44 8.24
CA VAL A 14 -2.66 1.66 7.46
C VAL A 14 -3.91 1.52 6.61
N ARG A 15 -4.56 2.63 6.27
CA ARG A 15 -5.63 2.67 5.28
C ARG A 15 -5.08 3.19 3.96
N LEU A 16 -5.33 2.48 2.87
CA LEU A 16 -4.99 2.95 1.52
C LEU A 16 -5.96 4.07 1.11
N LEU A 17 -5.44 5.23 0.74
CA LEU A 17 -6.24 6.41 0.41
C LEU A 17 -6.52 6.55 -1.08
N ARG A 18 -5.55 6.18 -1.92
CA ARG A 18 -5.62 6.36 -3.38
C ARG A 18 -4.57 5.52 -4.10
N LEU A 19 -4.80 5.32 -5.40
CA LEU A 19 -3.83 4.86 -6.39
C LEU A 19 -3.91 5.82 -7.59
N SER A 20 -2.78 6.18 -8.21
CA SER A 20 -2.78 7.07 -9.38
C SER A 20 -2.99 6.30 -10.68
N ASP A 21 -3.49 6.97 -11.72
CA ASP A 21 -3.60 6.37 -13.06
C ASP A 21 -2.24 5.93 -13.61
N GLU A 22 -1.17 6.65 -13.29
CA GLU A 22 0.20 6.27 -13.65
C GLU A 22 0.61 4.94 -13.01
N PHE A 23 0.31 4.75 -11.72
CA PHE A 23 0.55 3.48 -11.00
C PHE A 23 -0.22 2.31 -11.64
N LEU A 24 -1.42 2.57 -12.13
CA LEU A 24 -2.31 1.55 -12.70
C LEU A 24 -2.05 1.29 -14.20
N SER A 25 -1.36 2.18 -14.90
CA SER A 25 -1.25 2.21 -16.37
C SER A 25 -0.59 0.99 -17.02
N GLY A 26 0.11 0.15 -16.24
CA GLY A 26 0.75 -1.08 -16.70
C GLY A 26 0.02 -2.38 -16.36
N LEU A 27 -1.14 -2.29 -15.70
CA LEU A 27 -1.86 -3.45 -15.17
C LEU A 27 -3.05 -3.86 -16.06
N PRO A 28 -3.40 -5.15 -16.11
CA PRO A 28 -4.66 -5.62 -16.68
C PRO A 28 -5.89 -4.92 -16.07
N GLU A 29 -6.95 -4.72 -16.87
CA GLU A 29 -8.17 -4.05 -16.40
C GLU A 29 -8.81 -4.73 -15.19
N GLU A 30 -8.72 -6.07 -15.09
CA GLU A 30 -9.23 -6.84 -13.96
C GLU A 30 -8.46 -6.55 -12.66
N ASP A 31 -7.13 -6.48 -12.73
CA ASP A 31 -6.26 -6.13 -11.59
C ASP A 31 -6.50 -4.68 -11.17
N VAL A 32 -6.67 -3.78 -12.13
CA VAL A 32 -7.01 -2.37 -11.87
C VAL A 32 -8.36 -2.27 -11.16
N ALA A 33 -9.38 -3.00 -11.63
CA ALA A 33 -10.69 -3.00 -11.00
C ALA A 33 -10.60 -3.54 -9.56
N GLU A 34 -9.89 -4.64 -9.35
CA GLU A 34 -9.69 -5.24 -8.03
C GLU A 34 -8.96 -4.29 -7.07
N LEU A 35 -7.81 -3.73 -7.47
CA LEU A 35 -7.03 -2.79 -6.66
C LEU A 35 -7.84 -1.54 -6.27
N ASN A 36 -8.69 -1.04 -7.18
CA ASN A 36 -9.59 0.07 -6.87
C ASN A 36 -10.60 -0.28 -5.77
N THR A 37 -11.06 -1.53 -5.68
CA THR A 37 -11.95 -1.97 -4.58
C THR A 37 -11.25 -2.05 -3.21
N LEU A 38 -9.92 -2.00 -3.19
CA LEU A 38 -9.10 -2.04 -1.99
C LEU A 38 -8.77 -0.65 -1.44
N ILE A 39 -9.05 0.42 -2.19
CA ILE A 39 -8.97 1.78 -1.69
C ILE A 39 -9.97 1.96 -0.53
N GLY A 40 -9.51 2.59 0.54
CA GLY A 40 -10.25 2.77 1.80
C GLY A 40 -10.18 1.58 2.75
N ARG A 41 -9.61 0.44 2.33
CA ARG A 41 -9.42 -0.73 3.20
C ARG A 41 -8.15 -0.60 4.04
N GLU A 42 -8.10 -1.40 5.09
CA GLU A 42 -6.95 -1.56 5.96
C GLU A 42 -5.95 -2.55 5.36
N TRP A 43 -4.67 -2.18 5.38
CA TRP A 43 -3.52 -2.91 4.88
C TRP A 43 -2.47 -3.04 6.00
N THR A 44 -1.56 -4.01 5.84
CA THR A 44 -0.39 -4.19 6.70
C THR A 44 0.81 -3.52 6.06
N VAL A 45 1.62 -2.79 6.83
CA VAL A 45 2.96 -2.41 6.38
C VAL A 45 3.87 -3.63 6.46
N GLU A 46 4.56 -3.94 5.36
CA GLU A 46 5.59 -4.98 5.33
C GLU A 46 6.98 -4.35 5.54
N GLU A 47 7.31 -3.31 4.78
CA GLU A 47 8.64 -2.69 4.81
C GLU A 47 8.60 -1.22 4.32
N TRP A 48 9.53 -0.40 4.82
CA TRP A 48 9.85 0.92 4.28
C TRP A 48 11.10 0.83 3.40
N HIS A 49 10.93 1.09 2.11
CA HIS A 49 12.02 1.11 1.13
C HIS A 49 12.58 2.53 1.01
N GLU A 50 13.57 2.87 1.84
CA GLU A 50 14.15 4.22 1.92
C GLU A 50 14.68 4.73 0.57
N GLU A 51 15.32 3.87 -0.22
CA GLU A 51 15.88 4.22 -1.53
C GLU A 51 14.81 4.60 -2.56
N LEU A 52 13.60 4.02 -2.43
CA LEU A 52 12.48 4.24 -3.33
C LEU A 52 11.53 5.33 -2.81
N GLY A 53 11.62 5.67 -1.53
CA GLY A 53 10.65 6.54 -0.88
C GLY A 53 9.25 5.91 -0.80
N GLN A 54 9.15 4.58 -0.75
CA GLN A 54 7.90 3.84 -0.85
C GLN A 54 7.70 2.88 0.34
N LEU A 55 6.45 2.75 0.76
CA LEU A 55 5.99 1.71 1.67
C LEU A 55 5.50 0.52 0.88
N GLU A 56 6.02 -0.65 1.23
CA GLU A 56 5.41 -1.90 0.84
C GLU A 56 4.28 -2.24 1.81
N ILE A 57 3.09 -2.45 1.26
CA ILE A 57 1.90 -2.79 2.00
C ILE A 57 1.24 -4.05 1.44
N SER A 58 0.65 -4.86 2.32
CA SER A 58 -0.09 -6.07 1.95
C SER A 58 -1.55 -6.04 2.38
N ASN A 59 -2.42 -6.65 1.57
CA ASN A 59 -3.81 -6.92 1.91
C ASN A 59 -4.15 -8.38 1.64
N ALA A 60 -4.37 -9.14 2.70
CA ALA A 60 -5.02 -10.44 2.62
C ALA A 60 -6.51 -10.25 2.88
N LEU A 61 -7.32 -10.30 1.82
CA LEU A 61 -8.77 -10.29 1.99
C LEU A 61 -9.15 -11.61 2.68
N SER A 62 -9.78 -11.53 3.85
CA SER A 62 -10.15 -12.69 4.69
C SER A 62 -10.94 -13.83 4.01
N GLN A 63 -11.44 -13.61 2.79
CA GLN A 63 -12.25 -14.56 2.01
C GLN A 63 -11.63 -14.97 0.68
N SER A 64 -10.51 -14.37 0.25
CA SER A 64 -9.77 -14.80 -0.94
C SER A 64 -8.45 -15.45 -0.53
N ALA A 65 -7.97 -16.40 -1.34
CA ALA A 65 -6.62 -16.93 -1.20
C ALA A 65 -5.55 -15.95 -1.75
N THR A 66 -5.97 -14.77 -2.19
CA THR A 66 -5.12 -13.77 -2.85
C THR A 66 -4.61 -12.78 -1.82
N ILE A 67 -3.30 -12.54 -1.86
CA ILE A 67 -2.66 -11.46 -1.11
C ILE A 67 -2.22 -10.42 -2.13
N HIS A 68 -2.67 -9.19 -1.97
CA HIS A 68 -2.22 -8.07 -2.79
C HIS A 68 -1.04 -7.39 -2.12
N PHE A 69 -0.06 -7.00 -2.92
CA PHE A 69 1.07 -6.18 -2.51
C PHE A 69 1.05 -4.89 -3.33
N ALA A 70 1.38 -3.77 -2.69
CA ALA A 70 1.53 -2.49 -3.36
C ALA A 70 2.70 -1.72 -2.75
N TRP A 71 3.47 -1.05 -3.61
CA TRP A 71 4.53 -0.13 -3.20
C TRP A 71 4.04 1.29 -3.44
N VAL A 72 3.74 1.99 -2.36
CA VAL A 72 3.06 3.30 -2.42
C VAL A 72 3.84 4.35 -1.64
N PRO A 73 3.83 5.61 -2.08
CA PRO A 73 4.44 6.67 -1.29
C PRO A 73 3.61 6.90 0.00
N PRO A 74 4.23 7.38 1.08
CA PRO A 74 3.61 7.43 2.40
C PRO A 74 2.38 8.34 2.48
N GLU A 75 2.25 9.33 1.60
CA GLU A 75 1.07 10.21 1.52
C GLU A 75 -0.15 9.55 0.85
N TRP A 76 -0.03 8.31 0.37
CA TRP A 76 -1.16 7.52 -0.14
C TRP A 76 -1.78 6.63 0.93
N VAL A 77 -1.24 6.64 2.14
CA VAL A 77 -1.76 5.88 3.25
C VAL A 77 -1.96 6.77 4.46
N GLU A 78 -2.91 6.39 5.32
CA GLU A 78 -3.05 6.96 6.66
C GLU A 78 -2.85 5.88 7.71
N ARG A 79 -2.22 6.22 8.84
CA ARG A 79 -2.11 5.28 9.97
C ARG A 79 -3.45 5.07 10.63
N ILE A 80 -3.74 3.82 10.95
CA ILE A 80 -4.87 3.44 11.78
C ILE A 80 -4.32 3.26 13.20
N ARG A 81 -4.92 3.96 14.16
CA ARG A 81 -4.56 3.88 15.58
C ARG A 81 -5.33 2.78 16.29
#